data_AF-A0A7W1AEG4-F1
#
_entry.id   AF-A0A7W1AEG4-F1
#
_cell.length_a   1.000
_cell.length_b   1.000
_cell.length_c   1.000
_cell.angle_alpha   90.00
_cell.angle_beta   90.00
_cell.angle_gamma   90.00
#
_symmetry.space_group_name_H-M   'P 1'
#
loop_
_entity.id
_entity.type
_entity.pdbx_description
1 polymer ?
#
loop_
_entity_poly.entity_id
_entity_poly.type
_entity_poly.pdbx_seq_one_letter_code
_entity_poly.pdbx_strand_id
1 'polypeptide(L)'
;MTVRSSRYRALALALALPSLLTSTAAAQSSGDKDLKAISAYTLTMPKYKQLLAAMVNLGKAAQHDLKMATALDGVGNLSLDQMVARLNTVPPAKRAIADAGLTPREYAVAQGAMLQGGMSYGIMKQYKLSPDSVSKTTGVSKANLEFFRVNEAEIERLGKELQAQMPKEETAEATDEDDGEADEQKSEAPDSTE
;
A
#
# COMPACT_ATOMS: atom_id res chain seq x y z
N MET A 1 53.88 -37.07 -41.46
CA MET A 1 53.12 -37.91 -42.42
C MET A 1 51.93 -38.45 -41.63
N THR A 2 50.65 -38.20 -41.90
CA THR A 2 49.92 -37.92 -43.15
C THR A 2 48.54 -37.32 -42.79
N VAL A 3 48.17 -36.27 -43.54
CA VAL A 3 46.84 -35.77 -43.95
C VAL A 3 45.57 -36.52 -43.49
N ARG A 4 44.54 -35.80 -42.98
CA ARG A 4 43.20 -35.72 -43.62
C ARG A 4 42.23 -34.74 -42.96
N SER A 5 41.93 -33.72 -43.75
CA SER A 5 40.84 -32.76 -43.66
C SER A 5 39.47 -33.45 -43.62
N SER A 6 38.56 -32.97 -42.76
CA SER A 6 37.13 -33.24 -42.88
C SER A 6 36.35 -31.95 -42.73
N ARG A 7 35.85 -31.49 -43.88
CA ARG A 7 34.87 -30.42 -44.03
C ARG A 7 33.50 -31.01 -43.70
N TYR A 8 32.83 -30.52 -42.65
CA TYR A 8 31.39 -30.68 -42.47
C TYR A 8 30.85 -29.36 -41.94
N ARG A 9 30.34 -28.53 -42.86
CA ARG A 9 28.91 -28.35 -43.15
C ARG A 9 28.18 -27.62 -42.02
N ALA A 10 28.09 -26.32 -42.23
CA ALA A 10 27.15 -25.42 -41.57
C ALA A 10 25.74 -26.01 -41.62
N LEU A 11 25.09 -26.08 -40.47
CA LEU A 11 23.63 -26.09 -40.35
C LEU A 11 23.27 -24.95 -39.40
N ALA A 12 22.91 -23.81 -39.98
CA ALA A 12 22.36 -22.69 -39.26
C ALA A 12 20.91 -23.03 -38.89
N LEU A 13 20.66 -23.39 -37.63
CA LEU A 13 19.33 -23.48 -37.07
C LEU A 13 18.99 -22.12 -36.44
N ALA A 14 18.53 -21.19 -37.27
CA ALA A 14 17.95 -19.94 -36.82
C ALA A 14 16.53 -20.22 -36.29
N LEU A 15 16.43 -20.55 -35.00
CA LEU A 15 15.16 -20.59 -34.30
C LEU A 15 14.72 -19.14 -34.04
N ALA A 16 13.87 -18.62 -34.92
CA ALA A 16 13.13 -17.39 -34.66
C ALA A 16 12.14 -17.66 -33.52
N LEU A 17 12.39 -17.07 -32.33
CA LEU A 17 11.39 -16.92 -31.28
C LEU A 17 10.60 -15.63 -31.56
N PRO A 18 9.35 -15.69 -32.04
CA PRO A 18 8.52 -14.51 -32.14
C PRO A 18 7.78 -14.29 -30.82
N SER A 19 7.97 -13.08 -30.27
CA SER A 19 6.90 -12.31 -29.63
C SER A 19 6.33 -12.79 -28.28
N LEU A 20 7.05 -12.50 -27.19
CA LEU A 20 6.50 -12.49 -25.82
C LEU A 20 6.40 -11.08 -25.19
N LEU A 21 6.34 -10.00 -26.00
CA LEU A 21 6.46 -8.61 -25.50
C LEU A 21 5.13 -7.84 -25.30
N THR A 22 3.95 -8.47 -25.27
CA THR A 22 2.67 -7.73 -25.38
C THR A 22 1.70 -7.80 -24.18
N SER A 23 2.17 -7.73 -22.93
CA SER A 23 1.22 -7.72 -21.78
C SER A 23 1.45 -6.75 -20.62
N THR A 24 2.20 -5.65 -20.79
CA THR A 24 2.40 -4.67 -19.71
C THR A 24 1.45 -3.45 -19.74
N ALA A 25 0.70 -3.22 -20.81
CA ALA A 25 -0.11 -1.99 -20.96
C ALA A 25 -1.35 -1.92 -20.04
N ALA A 26 -1.97 -3.04 -19.69
CA ALA A 26 -3.23 -3.04 -18.93
C ALA A 26 -3.04 -2.58 -17.47
N ALA A 27 -1.90 -2.92 -16.84
CA ALA A 27 -1.61 -2.57 -15.46
C ALA A 27 -1.38 -1.05 -15.28
N GLN A 28 -0.67 -0.41 -16.21
CA GLN A 28 -0.38 1.03 -16.15
C GLN A 28 -1.66 1.87 -16.23
N SER A 29 -2.59 1.47 -17.10
CA SER A 29 -3.86 2.20 -17.28
C SER A 29 -4.78 2.20 -16.05
N SER A 30 -4.65 1.19 -15.18
CA SER A 30 -5.46 1.07 -13.97
C SER A 30 -4.92 2.00 -12.87
N GLY A 31 -3.60 2.09 -12.74
CA GLY A 31 -2.95 2.99 -11.78
C GLY A 31 -3.34 4.45 -11.99
N ASP A 32 -3.32 4.95 -13.23
CA ASP A 32 -3.67 6.34 -13.53
C ASP A 32 -5.15 6.65 -13.20
N LYS A 33 -6.06 5.71 -13.49
CA LYS A 33 -7.49 5.86 -13.16
C LYS A 33 -7.72 5.89 -11.66
N ASP A 34 -7.02 5.04 -10.93
CA ASP A 34 -7.14 4.94 -9.47
C ASP A 34 -6.59 6.20 -8.80
N LEU A 35 -5.41 6.65 -9.22
CA LEU A 35 -4.82 7.91 -8.76
C LEU A 35 -5.76 9.10 -9.03
N LYS A 36 -6.40 9.15 -10.21
CA LYS A 36 -7.38 10.18 -10.53
C LYS A 36 -8.62 10.10 -9.63
N ALA A 37 -9.14 8.90 -9.36
CA ALA A 37 -10.29 8.73 -8.47
C ALA A 37 -9.97 9.13 -7.03
N ILE A 38 -8.80 8.73 -6.52
CA ILE A 38 -8.32 9.06 -5.18
C ILE A 38 -8.09 10.57 -5.02
N SER A 39 -7.39 11.20 -5.98
CA SER A 39 -7.12 12.64 -5.95
C SER A 39 -8.37 13.50 -6.14
N ALA A 40 -9.39 13.00 -6.84
CA ALA A 40 -10.67 13.69 -6.97
C ALA A 40 -11.56 13.58 -5.71
N TYR A 41 -11.29 12.61 -4.83
CA TYR A 41 -12.09 12.39 -3.63
C TYR A 41 -11.76 13.41 -2.54
N THR A 42 -12.77 14.13 -2.07
CA THR A 42 -12.61 15.13 -1.01
C THR A 42 -13.02 14.54 0.35
N LEU A 43 -12.08 14.49 1.28
CA LEU A 43 -12.33 14.07 2.64
C LEU A 43 -13.10 15.13 3.41
N THR A 44 -14.05 14.68 4.21
CA THR A 44 -14.79 15.50 5.16
C THR A 44 -14.85 14.77 6.50
N MET A 45 -15.14 15.50 7.56
CA MET A 45 -15.15 14.90 8.90
C MET A 45 -16.18 13.77 9.05
N PRO A 46 -17.42 13.91 8.52
CA PRO A 46 -18.37 12.80 8.47
C PRO A 46 -17.86 11.59 7.68
N LYS A 47 -17.30 11.78 6.47
CA LYS A 47 -16.80 10.66 5.63
C LYS A 47 -15.61 9.95 6.28
N TYR A 48 -14.73 10.70 6.95
CA TYR A 48 -13.61 10.13 7.71
C TYR A 48 -14.11 9.28 8.89
N LYS A 49 -15.11 9.75 9.64
CA LYS A 49 -15.73 8.96 10.73
C LYS A 49 -16.41 7.68 10.21
N GLN A 50 -17.08 7.75 9.05
CA GLN A 50 -17.63 6.56 8.39
C GLN A 50 -16.53 5.58 7.97
N LEU A 51 -15.40 6.08 7.43
CA LEU A 51 -14.26 5.25 7.08
C LEU A 51 -13.69 4.52 8.31
N LEU A 52 -13.51 5.22 9.43
CA LEU A 52 -13.05 4.60 10.69
C LEU A 52 -14.03 3.56 11.23
N ALA A 53 -15.34 3.85 11.19
CA ALA A 53 -16.36 2.89 11.59
C ALA A 53 -16.31 1.63 10.71
N ALA A 54 -16.11 1.79 9.39
CA ALA A 54 -15.94 0.66 8.48
C ALA A 54 -14.70 -0.18 8.86
N MET A 55 -13.57 0.46 9.18
CA MET A 55 -12.35 -0.25 9.63
C MET A 55 -12.58 -1.06 10.91
N VAL A 56 -13.28 -0.49 11.91
CA VAL A 56 -13.65 -1.20 13.14
C VAL A 56 -14.56 -2.39 12.83
N ASN A 57 -15.58 -2.19 12.00
CA ASN A 57 -16.53 -3.26 11.63
C ASN A 57 -15.82 -4.40 10.88
N LEU A 58 -14.90 -4.07 9.96
CA LEU A 58 -14.10 -5.03 9.23
C LEU A 58 -13.17 -5.82 10.16
N GLY A 59 -12.49 -5.14 11.10
CA GLY A 59 -11.65 -5.78 12.11
C GLY A 59 -12.43 -6.76 12.98
N LYS A 60 -13.58 -6.35 13.52
CA LYS A 60 -14.48 -7.23 14.29
C LYS A 60 -14.95 -8.44 13.48
N ALA A 61 -15.32 -8.23 12.21
CA ALA A 61 -15.72 -9.33 11.34
C ALA A 61 -14.56 -10.32 11.09
N ALA A 62 -13.33 -9.82 10.93
CA ALA A 62 -12.15 -10.63 10.69
C ALA A 62 -11.76 -11.51 11.91
N GLN A 63 -12.03 -11.06 13.13
CA GLN A 63 -11.76 -11.85 14.34
C GLN A 63 -12.56 -13.16 14.41
N HIS A 64 -13.71 -13.22 13.76
CA HIS A 64 -14.63 -14.36 13.84
C HIS A 64 -14.65 -15.21 12.56
N ASP A 65 -13.93 -14.81 11.52
CA ASP A 65 -13.93 -15.50 10.23
C ASP A 65 -12.54 -15.43 9.57
N LEU A 66 -11.84 -16.56 9.53
CA LEU A 66 -10.53 -16.66 8.90
C LEU A 66 -10.58 -16.29 7.41
N LYS A 67 -11.67 -16.59 6.69
CA LYS A 67 -11.82 -16.19 5.28
C LYS A 67 -11.88 -14.68 5.15
N MET A 68 -12.51 -14.01 6.12
CA MET A 68 -12.56 -12.56 6.19
C MET A 68 -11.15 -11.98 6.41
N ALA A 69 -10.39 -12.53 7.37
CA ALA A 69 -9.00 -12.13 7.60
C ALA A 69 -8.14 -12.31 6.33
N THR A 70 -8.19 -13.47 5.69
CA THR A 70 -7.46 -13.73 4.42
C THR A 70 -7.92 -12.82 3.28
N ALA A 71 -9.19 -12.45 3.22
CA ALA A 71 -9.68 -11.54 2.19
C ALA A 71 -9.25 -10.08 2.42
N LEU A 72 -8.98 -9.70 3.65
CA LEU A 72 -8.40 -8.39 3.98
C LEU A 72 -6.88 -8.37 3.81
N ASP A 73 -6.23 -9.54 3.77
CA ASP A 73 -4.80 -9.61 3.51
C ASP A 73 -4.44 -9.06 2.12
N GLY A 74 -3.36 -8.27 2.08
CA GLY A 74 -2.83 -7.66 0.86
C GLY A 74 -3.76 -6.66 0.14
N VAL A 75 -4.89 -6.25 0.72
CA VAL A 75 -5.83 -5.32 0.03
C VAL A 75 -5.19 -3.97 -0.31
N GLY A 76 -4.17 -3.54 0.44
CA GLY A 76 -3.42 -2.32 0.17
C GLY A 76 -2.58 -2.36 -1.11
N ASN A 77 -2.34 -3.55 -1.68
CA ASN A 77 -1.54 -3.74 -2.90
C ASN A 77 -2.41 -3.90 -4.16
N LEU A 78 -3.73 -3.85 -4.02
CA LEU A 78 -4.68 -4.03 -5.10
C LEU A 78 -5.03 -2.69 -5.78
N SER A 79 -5.40 -2.74 -7.05
CA SER A 79 -6.12 -1.61 -7.68
C SER A 79 -7.48 -1.39 -7.00
N LEU A 80 -8.09 -0.21 -7.18
CA LEU A 80 -9.40 0.07 -6.58
C LEU A 80 -10.46 -0.93 -7.07
N ASP A 81 -10.46 -1.25 -8.35
CA ASP A 81 -11.43 -2.20 -8.92
C ASP A 81 -11.20 -3.62 -8.37
N GLN A 82 -9.94 -4.03 -8.19
CA GLN A 82 -9.59 -5.32 -7.57
C GLN A 82 -9.99 -5.37 -6.09
N MET A 83 -9.74 -4.29 -5.35
CA MET A 83 -10.14 -4.17 -3.95
C MET A 83 -11.66 -4.24 -3.81
N VAL A 84 -12.41 -3.51 -4.64
CA VAL A 84 -13.87 -3.54 -4.67
C VAL A 84 -14.40 -4.93 -5.03
N ALA A 85 -13.81 -5.58 -6.03
CA ALA A 85 -14.19 -6.94 -6.39
C ALA A 85 -13.98 -7.90 -5.21
N ARG A 86 -12.80 -7.85 -4.56
CA ARG A 86 -12.49 -8.68 -3.40
C ARG A 86 -13.47 -8.45 -2.25
N LEU A 87 -13.73 -7.20 -1.87
CA LEU A 87 -14.68 -6.86 -0.81
C LEU A 87 -16.11 -7.34 -1.13
N ASN A 88 -16.52 -7.32 -2.40
CA ASN A 88 -17.83 -7.83 -2.80
C ASN A 88 -17.94 -9.37 -2.76
N THR A 89 -16.82 -10.09 -2.88
CA THR A 89 -16.80 -11.57 -2.78
C THR A 89 -16.97 -12.08 -1.35
N VAL A 90 -16.86 -11.21 -0.35
CA VAL A 90 -16.99 -11.56 1.07
C VAL A 90 -18.20 -10.84 1.67
N PRO A 91 -19.37 -11.50 1.76
CA PRO A 91 -20.60 -10.86 2.24
C PRO A 91 -20.46 -10.18 3.62
N PRO A 92 -19.73 -10.76 4.60
CA PRO A 92 -19.43 -10.06 5.86
C PRO A 92 -18.67 -8.73 5.67
N ALA A 93 -17.71 -8.66 4.76
CA ALA A 93 -16.97 -7.42 4.45
C ALA A 93 -17.88 -6.34 3.89
N LYS A 94 -18.68 -6.72 2.88
CA LYS A 94 -19.64 -5.81 2.24
C LYS A 94 -20.63 -5.26 3.27
N ARG A 95 -21.14 -6.12 4.16
CA ARG A 95 -22.05 -5.72 5.24
C ARG A 95 -21.37 -4.78 6.23
N ALA A 96 -20.17 -5.11 6.70
CA ALA A 96 -19.41 -4.29 7.64
C ALA A 96 -19.18 -2.84 7.13
N ILE A 97 -18.90 -2.70 5.83
CA ILE A 97 -18.74 -1.40 5.16
C ILE A 97 -20.10 -0.68 5.03
N ALA A 98 -21.16 -1.41 4.65
CA ALA A 98 -22.51 -0.86 4.52
C ALA A 98 -23.07 -0.37 5.86
N ASP A 99 -22.80 -1.08 6.96
CA ASP A 99 -23.21 -0.71 8.32
C ASP A 99 -22.56 0.62 8.77
N ALA A 100 -21.45 1.02 8.15
CA ALA A 100 -20.82 2.33 8.35
C ALA A 100 -21.36 3.42 7.39
N GLY A 101 -22.30 3.09 6.51
CA GLY A 101 -22.90 4.01 5.54
C GLY A 101 -22.03 4.27 4.30
N LEU A 102 -21.15 3.33 3.95
CA LEU A 102 -20.31 3.40 2.74
C LEU A 102 -20.65 2.25 1.78
N THR A 103 -20.39 2.46 0.50
CA THR A 103 -20.24 1.36 -0.46
C THR A 103 -18.80 0.83 -0.47
N PRO A 104 -18.54 -0.41 -0.94
CA PRO A 104 -17.17 -0.89 -1.10
C PRO A 104 -16.28 0.01 -1.97
N ARG A 105 -16.85 0.63 -3.02
CA ARG A 105 -16.13 1.58 -3.88
C ARG A 105 -15.79 2.86 -3.16
N GLU A 106 -16.73 3.45 -2.41
CA GLU A 106 -16.45 4.63 -1.60
C GLU A 106 -15.42 4.34 -0.51
N TYR A 107 -15.51 3.17 0.14
CA TYR A 107 -14.53 2.75 1.14
C TYR A 107 -13.12 2.68 0.56
N ALA A 108 -12.94 2.00 -0.59
CA ALA A 108 -11.64 1.89 -1.25
C ALA A 108 -11.05 3.26 -1.63
N VAL A 109 -11.86 4.12 -2.25
CA VAL A 109 -11.43 5.47 -2.66
C VAL A 109 -11.12 6.35 -1.43
N ALA A 110 -11.97 6.31 -0.40
CA ALA A 110 -11.78 7.07 0.83
C ALA A 110 -10.52 6.63 1.60
N GLN A 111 -10.26 5.31 1.65
CA GLN A 111 -9.05 4.77 2.26
C GLN A 111 -7.80 5.25 1.51
N GLY A 112 -7.80 5.17 0.18
CA GLY A 112 -6.70 5.71 -0.64
C GLY A 112 -6.47 7.21 -0.42
N ALA A 113 -7.55 7.99 -0.39
CA ALA A 113 -7.49 9.43 -0.17
C ALA A 113 -6.98 9.79 1.23
N MET A 114 -7.40 9.03 2.25
CA MET A 114 -6.90 9.15 3.61
C MET A 114 -5.41 8.87 3.69
N LEU A 115 -4.95 7.76 3.13
CA LEU A 115 -3.53 7.35 3.16
C LEU A 115 -2.64 8.38 2.46
N GLN A 116 -3.00 8.77 1.23
CA GLN A 116 -2.24 9.78 0.48
C GLN A 116 -2.25 11.14 1.19
N GLY A 117 -3.42 11.61 1.63
CA GLY A 117 -3.55 12.88 2.31
C GLY A 117 -2.77 12.95 3.63
N GLY A 118 -2.85 11.90 4.45
CA GLY A 118 -2.16 11.83 5.73
C GLY A 118 -0.64 11.79 5.57
N MET A 119 -0.12 10.95 4.66
CA MET A 119 1.31 10.86 4.37
C MET A 119 1.85 12.19 3.81
N SER A 120 1.16 12.78 2.83
CA SER A 120 1.56 14.06 2.24
C SER A 120 1.48 15.22 3.23
N TYR A 121 0.50 15.23 4.14
CA TYR A 121 0.43 16.19 5.23
C TYR A 121 1.61 16.05 6.21
N GLY A 122 1.99 14.81 6.55
CA GLY A 122 3.18 14.53 7.37
C GLY A 122 4.46 15.08 6.75
N ILE A 123 4.68 14.80 5.45
CA ILE A 123 5.82 15.35 4.68
C ILE A 123 5.77 16.88 4.67
N MET A 124 4.61 17.47 4.41
CA MET A 124 4.41 18.91 4.41
C MET A 124 4.86 19.54 5.73
N LYS A 125 4.46 18.96 6.86
CA LYS A 125 4.80 19.42 8.21
C LYS A 125 6.30 19.24 8.50
N GLN A 126 6.85 18.08 8.20
CA GLN A 126 8.26 17.74 8.45
C GLN A 126 9.22 18.68 7.71
N TYR A 127 8.94 18.97 6.44
CA TYR A 127 9.81 19.76 5.58
C TYR A 127 9.35 21.23 5.42
N LYS A 128 8.32 21.65 6.17
CA LYS A 128 7.73 23.01 6.11
C LYS A 128 7.36 23.45 4.69
N LEU A 129 6.85 22.52 3.88
CA LEU A 129 6.43 22.78 2.51
C LEU A 129 5.05 23.45 2.50
N SER A 130 4.74 24.20 1.44
CA SER A 130 3.38 24.70 1.22
C SER A 130 2.46 23.59 0.68
N PRO A 131 1.14 23.65 0.92
CA PRO A 131 0.18 22.72 0.32
C PRO A 131 0.27 22.68 -1.21
N ASP A 132 0.54 23.83 -1.83
CA ASP A 132 0.71 23.96 -3.28
C ASP A 132 1.93 23.19 -3.79
N SER A 133 3.05 23.27 -3.09
CA SER A 133 4.27 22.54 -3.44
C SER A 133 4.05 21.03 -3.35
N VAL A 134 3.43 20.58 -2.26
CA VAL A 134 3.17 19.14 -2.05
C VAL A 134 2.17 18.62 -3.06
N SER A 135 1.06 19.33 -3.29
CA SER A 135 0.03 18.95 -4.27
C SER A 135 0.60 18.86 -5.69
N LYS A 136 1.43 19.83 -6.09
CA LYS A 136 2.08 19.83 -7.41
C LYS A 136 3.03 18.64 -7.61
N THR A 137 3.79 18.27 -6.57
CA THR A 137 4.79 17.19 -6.67
C THR A 137 4.19 15.80 -6.54
N THR A 138 3.17 15.64 -5.69
CA THR A 138 2.60 14.33 -5.33
C THR A 138 1.28 14.01 -6.03
N GLY A 139 0.62 15.01 -6.63
CA GLY A 139 -0.71 14.86 -7.20
C GLY A 139 -1.84 14.79 -6.17
N VAL A 140 -1.55 14.93 -4.87
CA VAL A 140 -2.55 14.89 -3.80
C VAL A 140 -3.44 16.14 -3.84
N SER A 141 -4.73 15.94 -3.54
CA SER A 141 -5.72 17.01 -3.45
C SER A 141 -5.35 18.06 -2.39
N LYS A 142 -5.31 19.34 -2.80
CA LYS A 142 -5.15 20.46 -1.87
C LYS A 142 -6.25 20.47 -0.80
N ALA A 143 -7.48 20.12 -1.16
CA ALA A 143 -8.59 20.06 -0.22
C ALA A 143 -8.36 18.99 0.86
N ASN A 144 -7.74 17.85 0.50
CA ASN A 144 -7.41 16.81 1.48
C ASN A 144 -6.24 17.24 2.38
N LEU A 145 -5.21 17.90 1.84
CA LEU A 145 -4.13 18.46 2.65
C LEU A 145 -4.67 19.46 3.68
N GLU A 146 -5.57 20.33 3.24
CA GLU A 146 -6.23 21.30 4.11
C GLU A 146 -7.12 20.63 5.15
N PHE A 147 -7.86 19.58 4.76
CA PHE A 147 -8.66 18.78 5.70
C PHE A 147 -7.81 18.23 6.85
N PHE A 148 -6.64 17.64 6.57
CA PHE A 148 -5.74 17.14 7.61
C PHE A 148 -5.20 18.28 8.48
N ARG A 149 -4.84 19.42 7.87
CA ARG A 149 -4.35 20.61 8.59
C ARG A 149 -5.36 21.16 9.57
N VAL A 150 -6.62 21.33 9.16
CA VAL A 150 -7.65 21.97 10.00
C VAL A 150 -8.26 21.02 11.03
N ASN A 151 -8.17 19.70 10.81
CA ASN A 151 -8.74 18.69 11.71
C ASN A 151 -7.68 17.87 12.47
N GLU A 152 -6.41 18.29 12.50
CA GLU A 152 -5.30 17.50 13.06
C GLU A 152 -5.60 16.96 14.47
N ALA A 153 -6.07 17.81 15.38
CA ALA A 153 -6.39 17.41 16.76
C ALA A 153 -7.54 16.39 16.83
N GLU A 154 -8.58 16.55 16.02
CA GLU A 154 -9.71 15.62 15.97
C GLU A 154 -9.31 14.29 15.35
N ILE A 155 -8.48 14.31 14.30
CA ILE A 155 -7.93 13.11 13.66
C ILE A 155 -7.05 12.34 14.65
N GLU A 156 -6.19 13.03 15.41
CA GLU A 156 -5.37 12.41 16.44
C GLU A 156 -6.22 11.76 17.54
N ARG A 157 -7.25 12.47 18.03
CA ARG A 157 -8.19 11.94 19.02
C ARG A 157 -8.88 10.67 18.51
N LEU A 158 -9.42 10.72 17.29
CA LEU A 158 -10.09 9.58 16.64
C LEU A 158 -9.12 8.41 16.40
N GLY A 159 -7.86 8.69 16.07
CA GLY A 159 -6.82 7.66 15.91
C GLY A 159 -6.56 6.89 17.21
N LYS A 160 -6.48 7.59 18.34
CA LYS A 160 -6.34 6.97 19.67
C LYS A 160 -7.57 6.13 20.04
N GLU A 161 -8.77 6.64 19.74
CA GLU A 161 -10.02 5.90 19.96
C GLU A 161 -10.14 4.66 19.09
N LEU A 162 -9.67 4.73 17.83
CA LEU A 162 -9.60 3.57 16.95
C LEU A 162 -8.64 2.53 17.53
N GLN A 163 -7.43 2.93 17.92
CA GLN A 163 -6.43 2.03 18.49
C GLN A 163 -6.94 1.32 19.75
N ALA A 164 -7.70 2.02 20.60
CA ALA A 164 -8.31 1.44 21.79
C ALA A 164 -9.45 0.44 21.48
N GLN A 165 -10.10 0.58 20.33
CA GLN A 165 -11.19 -0.31 19.87
C GLN A 165 -10.69 -1.47 19.02
N MET A 166 -9.53 -1.33 18.38
CA MET A 166 -8.93 -2.42 17.65
C MET A 166 -8.58 -3.53 18.63
N PRO A 167 -8.81 -4.79 18.25
CA PRO A 167 -8.29 -5.91 19.00
C PRO A 167 -6.80 -5.66 19.21
N LYS A 168 -6.34 -5.74 20.46
CA LYS A 168 -4.93 -5.99 20.65
C LYS A 168 -4.70 -7.32 19.97
N GLU A 169 -4.05 -7.32 18.81
CA GLU A 169 -3.36 -8.53 18.39
C GLU A 169 -2.59 -8.93 19.64
N GLU A 170 -2.93 -10.09 20.22
CA GLU A 170 -2.03 -10.74 21.15
C GLU A 170 -0.76 -10.86 20.31
N THR A 171 0.11 -9.87 20.46
CA THR A 171 1.47 -9.88 19.95
C THR A 171 1.95 -11.19 20.48
N ALA A 172 1.98 -12.20 19.60
CA ALA A 172 2.73 -13.42 19.82
C ALA A 172 4.04 -12.86 20.29
N GLU A 173 4.30 -13.00 21.60
CA GLU A 173 5.45 -12.42 22.26
C GLU A 173 6.58 -12.76 21.32
N ALA A 174 7.16 -11.71 20.71
CA ALA A 174 8.39 -11.88 19.99
C ALA A 174 9.25 -12.51 21.06
N THR A 175 9.45 -13.82 20.95
CA THR A 175 10.46 -14.53 21.70
C THR A 175 11.68 -13.72 21.35
N ASP A 176 12.11 -12.90 22.32
CA ASP A 176 13.41 -12.28 22.36
C ASP A 176 14.37 -13.46 22.25
N GLU A 177 14.61 -13.92 21.02
CA GLU A 177 15.84 -14.58 20.64
C GLU A 177 16.88 -13.48 20.81
N ASP A 178 17.28 -13.35 22.08
CA ASP A 178 18.53 -12.82 22.59
C ASP A 178 19.65 -13.50 21.79
N ASP A 179 19.81 -13.06 20.54
CA ASP A 179 20.97 -13.32 19.70
C ASP A 179 22.13 -12.61 20.37
N GLY A 180 22.73 -13.34 21.33
CA GLY A 180 23.88 -12.91 22.08
C GLY A 180 24.91 -12.25 21.17
N GLU A 181 25.30 -11.04 21.56
CA GLU A 181 26.44 -10.31 21.06
C GLU A 181 27.67 -11.23 21.00
N ALA A 182 27.94 -11.77 19.81
CA ALA A 182 29.24 -12.32 19.48
C ALA A 182 30.18 -11.16 19.12
N ASP A 183 30.83 -10.65 20.15
CA ASP A 183 32.27 -10.32 20.18
C ASP A 183 32.86 -9.67 18.90
N GLU A 184 32.76 -8.34 18.87
CA GLU A 184 33.87 -7.41 18.66
C GLU A 184 35.14 -7.95 17.95
N GLN A 185 35.08 -8.22 16.64
CA GLN A 185 36.28 -8.28 15.79
C GLN A 185 36.77 -6.87 15.45
N LYS A 186 37.60 -6.37 16.36
CA LYS A 186 38.64 -5.36 16.17
C LYS A 186 39.39 -5.59 14.85
N SER A 187 39.09 -4.83 13.79
CA SER A 187 39.93 -4.75 12.60
C SER A 187 40.61 -3.37 12.52
N GLU A 188 41.93 -3.46 12.45
CA GLU A 188 42.91 -2.38 12.42
C GLU A 188 42.72 -1.46 11.21
N ALA A 189 42.93 -0.16 11.44
CA ALA A 189 43.09 0.83 10.38
C ALA A 189 44.46 0.66 9.70
N PRO A 190 44.57 0.69 8.37
CA PRO A 190 45.82 1.02 7.72
C PRO A 190 45.97 2.54 7.65
N ASP A 191 46.98 3.00 8.37
CA ASP A 191 47.71 4.24 8.15
C ASP A 191 48.13 4.37 6.67
N SER A 192 47.88 5.53 6.08
CA SER A 192 48.37 5.88 4.74
C SER A 192 48.45 7.40 4.61
N THR A 193 49.50 7.96 5.20
CA THR A 193 50.19 9.14 4.68
C THR A 193 50.43 9.04 3.18
N GLU A 194 50.02 10.06 2.43
CA GLU A 194 50.82 10.76 1.40
C GLU A 194 50.19 12.13 1.08
#